data_AF-A0AAV3P4Y2-F1
#
_entry.id   AF-A0AAV3P4Y2-F1
#
_cell.length_a   1.000
_cell.length_b   1.000
_cell.length_c   1.000
_cell.angle_alpha   90.00
_cell.angle_beta   90.00
_cell.angle_gamma   90.00
#
_symmetry.space_group_name_H-M   'P 1'
#
loop_
_entity.id
_entity.type
_entity.pdbx_description
1 polymer ?
#
loop_
_entity_poly.entity_id
_entity_poly.type
_entity_poly.pdbx_seq_one_letter_code
_entity_poly.pdbx_strand_id
1 'polypeptide(L)'
;MGNPQESCQDIASIQNISSSNPFWIQFLETQVKRTSPKRKIKTKRSRRNIMKIRARLERNRRSSSSRNGRNEIVKKVKLLKKLVPNCESTRMETLFRETADYIVALQMRVNVMQTVVNALEGSDEEY
;
A
#
# COMPACT_ATOMS: atom_id res chain seq x y z
N MET A 1 18.98 -2.12 44.07
CA MET A 1 17.69 -1.40 43.99
C MET A 1 17.89 -0.27 42.99
N GLY A 2 17.63 -0.54 41.70
CA GLY A 2 17.67 0.46 40.62
C GLY A 2 16.40 0.25 39.80
N ASN A 3 15.59 1.30 39.68
CA ASN A 3 14.23 1.27 39.14
C ASN A 3 14.21 0.76 37.68
N PRO A 4 13.36 -0.22 37.33
CA PRO A 4 13.19 -0.67 35.94
C PRO A 4 12.11 0.14 35.18
N GLN A 5 11.90 1.42 35.51
CA GLN A 5 10.78 2.23 35.00
C GLN A 5 11.16 3.29 33.96
N GLU A 6 12.44 3.47 33.61
CA GLU A 6 12.87 4.52 32.66
C GLU A 6 13.20 4.00 31.25
N SER A 7 12.36 3.12 30.69
CA SER A 7 12.51 2.64 29.30
C SER A 7 11.19 2.55 28.54
N CYS A 8 10.19 3.34 28.92
CA CYS A 8 8.84 3.27 28.32
C CYS A 8 8.24 4.61 27.91
N GLN A 9 9.01 5.71 27.81
CA GLN A 9 8.44 7.01 27.41
C GLN A 9 8.52 7.31 25.90
N ASP A 10 9.31 6.58 25.11
CA ASP A 10 9.49 6.92 23.69
C ASP A 10 8.50 6.27 22.70
N ILE A 11 7.47 5.57 23.18
CA ILE A 11 6.45 4.98 22.29
C ILE A 11 5.23 5.91 22.13
N ALA A 12 5.06 6.92 22.99
CA ALA A 12 3.88 7.79 22.99
C ALA A 12 3.94 8.97 22.00
N SER A 13 5.10 9.25 21.39
CA SER A 13 5.25 10.40 20.49
C SER A 13 4.85 10.14 19.02
N ILE A 14 4.39 8.92 18.67
CA ILE A 14 3.82 8.63 17.34
C ILE A 14 2.29 8.77 17.34
N GLN A 15 1.74 9.69 18.13
CA GLN A 15 0.32 10.05 18.06
C GLN A 15 0.09 11.55 17.87
N ASN A 16 0.95 12.19 17.07
CA ASN A 16 0.66 13.53 16.55
C ASN A 16 0.94 13.66 15.05
N ILE A 17 0.43 12.69 14.28
CA ILE A 17 0.12 12.96 12.87
C ILE A 17 -1.32 13.43 12.85
N SER A 18 -1.44 14.77 12.94
CA SER A 18 -2.48 15.59 12.35
C SER A 18 -3.81 14.90 12.07
N SER A 19 -4.82 15.34 12.81
CA SER A 19 -6.25 15.05 12.79
C SER A 19 -6.97 15.28 11.46
N SER A 20 -6.33 15.01 10.33
CA SER A 20 -6.93 15.08 9.00
C SER A 20 -7.20 13.67 8.51
N ASN A 21 -8.42 13.20 8.73
CA ASN A 21 -8.93 12.00 8.06
C ASN A 21 -8.69 12.16 6.55
N PRO A 22 -7.85 11.32 5.90
CA PRO A 22 -7.64 11.43 4.48
C PRO A 22 -8.98 11.17 3.81
N PHE A 23 -9.44 12.12 2.99
CA PHE A 23 -10.71 12.13 2.26
C PHE A 23 -11.13 10.76 1.68
N TRP A 24 -10.15 9.92 1.33
CA TRP A 24 -10.31 8.54 0.88
C TRP A 24 -10.99 7.60 1.89
N ILE A 25 -10.83 7.78 3.21
CA ILE A 25 -11.50 6.98 4.25
C ILE A 25 -13.00 7.30 4.31
N GLN A 26 -13.38 8.58 4.22
CA GLN A 26 -14.79 8.98 4.15
C GLN A 26 -15.45 8.55 2.83
N PHE A 27 -14.70 8.57 1.72
CA PHE A 27 -15.15 8.04 0.44
C PHE A 27 -15.44 6.52 0.50
N LEU A 28 -14.64 5.76 1.25
CA LEU A 28 -14.84 4.32 1.45
C LEU A 28 -16.07 4.00 2.30
N GLU A 29 -16.33 4.76 3.36
CA GLU A 29 -17.51 4.57 4.22
C GLU A 29 -18.83 4.91 3.50
N THR A 30 -18.78 5.85 2.56
CA THR A 30 -19.95 6.28 1.78
C THR A 30 -20.48 5.15 0.85
N GLN A 31 -19.69 4.11 0.59
CA GLN A 31 -20.06 3.01 -0.32
C GLN A 31 -20.80 1.83 0.36
N VAL A 32 -21.03 1.86 1.67
CA VAL A 32 -21.61 0.70 2.39
C VAL A 32 -23.14 0.73 2.52
N LYS A 33 -23.80 1.87 2.24
CA LYS A 33 -25.28 1.96 2.34
C LYS A 33 -25.99 1.70 1.01
N ARG A 34 -25.86 0.48 0.47
CA ARG A 34 -26.80 -0.02 -0.56
C ARG A 34 -27.99 -0.67 0.13
N THR A 35 -28.99 0.13 0.49
CA THR A 35 -30.28 -0.37 0.93
C THR A 35 -30.86 -1.28 -0.16
N SER A 36 -31.13 -2.54 0.21
CA SER A 36 -31.64 -3.55 -0.70
C SER A 36 -33.14 -3.40 -0.86
N PRO A 37 -33.70 -3.19 -2.06
CA PRO A 37 -35.15 -3.17 -2.23
C PRO A 37 -35.71 -4.60 -2.04
N LYS A 38 -36.78 -4.72 -1.26
CA LYS A 38 -37.55 -5.97 -1.06
C LYS A 38 -38.03 -6.47 -2.43
N ARG A 39 -37.48 -7.60 -2.88
CA ARG A 39 -37.74 -8.17 -4.21
C ARG A 39 -39.08 -8.91 -4.24
N LYS A 40 -39.99 -8.49 -5.13
CA LYS A 40 -41.20 -9.24 -5.50
C LYS A 40 -40.82 -10.64 -6.03
N ILE A 41 -41.69 -11.62 -5.76
CA ILE A 41 -41.52 -13.05 -6.09
C ILE A 41 -41.15 -13.21 -7.57
N LYS A 42 -39.92 -13.67 -7.85
CA LYS A 42 -39.42 -13.91 -9.20
C LYS A 42 -39.93 -15.25 -9.74
N THR A 43 -40.52 -15.21 -10.92
CA THR A 43 -40.96 -16.39 -11.68
C THR A 43 -39.81 -17.38 -11.94
N LYS A 44 -40.11 -18.67 -12.10
CA LYS A 44 -39.12 -19.75 -12.36
C LYS A 44 -38.14 -19.40 -13.51
N ARG A 45 -38.61 -18.71 -14.54
CA ARG A 45 -37.81 -18.28 -15.71
C ARG A 45 -36.72 -17.26 -15.32
N SER A 46 -37.02 -16.35 -14.40
CA SER A 46 -36.06 -15.36 -13.89
C SER A 46 -34.98 -16.01 -13.01
N ARG A 47 -35.35 -17.00 -12.18
CA ARG A 47 -34.37 -17.77 -11.38
C ARG A 47 -33.37 -18.52 -12.27
N ARG A 48 -33.85 -19.15 -13.34
CA ARG A 48 -32.99 -19.86 -14.31
C ARG A 48 -31.99 -18.92 -15.00
N ASN A 49 -32.41 -17.72 -15.37
CA ASN A 49 -31.51 -16.72 -15.95
C ASN A 49 -30.46 -16.23 -14.95
N ILE A 50 -30.84 -16.01 -13.69
CA ILE A 50 -29.89 -15.65 -12.62
C ILE A 50 -28.88 -16.76 -12.39
N MET A 51 -29.30 -18.02 -12.34
CA MET A 51 -28.40 -19.16 -12.20
C MET A 51 -27.43 -19.26 -13.39
N LYS A 52 -27.90 -19.05 -14.62
CA LYS A 52 -27.02 -19.00 -15.82
C LYS A 52 -25.99 -17.88 -15.74
N ILE A 53 -26.39 -16.69 -15.29
CA ILE A 53 -25.47 -15.55 -15.10
C ILE A 53 -24.44 -15.88 -14.01
N ARG A 54 -24.86 -16.45 -12.88
CA ARG A 54 -23.96 -16.86 -11.79
C ARG A 54 -22.96 -17.92 -12.26
N ALA A 55 -23.40 -18.94 -12.99
CA ALA A 55 -22.52 -19.98 -13.53
C ALA A 55 -21.48 -19.42 -14.51
N ARG A 56 -21.86 -18.43 -15.34
CA ARG A 56 -20.92 -17.72 -16.24
C ARG A 56 -19.89 -16.90 -15.46
N LEU A 57 -20.33 -16.16 -14.43
CA LEU A 57 -19.43 -15.37 -13.58
C LEU A 57 -18.45 -16.25 -12.79
N GLU A 58 -18.93 -17.38 -12.27
CA GLU A 58 -18.11 -18.34 -11.53
C GLU A 58 -17.04 -18.98 -12.43
N ARG A 59 -17.41 -19.35 -13.66
CA ARG A 59 -16.44 -19.84 -14.66
C ARG A 59 -15.38 -18.78 -14.98
N ASN A 60 -15.79 -17.51 -15.12
CA ASN A 60 -14.87 -16.41 -15.40
C ASN A 60 -13.93 -16.12 -14.22
N ARG A 61 -14.40 -16.26 -12.98
CA ARG A 61 -13.57 -16.14 -11.77
C ARG A 61 -12.50 -17.22 -11.67
N ARG A 62 -12.86 -18.45 -12.03
CA ARG A 62 -11.92 -19.58 -12.03
C ARG A 62 -10.85 -19.44 -13.13
N SER A 63 -11.22 -18.92 -14.30
CA SER A 63 -10.26 -18.63 -15.37
C SER A 63 -9.40 -17.39 -15.11
N SER A 64 -9.89 -16.41 -14.34
CA SER A 64 -9.14 -15.19 -14.02
C SER A 64 -8.15 -15.37 -12.87
N SER A 65 -8.36 -16.31 -11.95
CA SER A 65 -7.48 -16.53 -10.79
C SER A 65 -6.02 -16.83 -11.18
N SER A 66 -5.80 -17.69 -12.18
CA SER A 66 -4.44 -17.98 -12.69
C SER A 66 -3.81 -16.80 -13.45
N ARG A 67 -4.63 -15.98 -14.13
CA ARG A 67 -4.16 -14.77 -14.84
C ARG A 67 -3.86 -13.63 -13.86
N ASN A 68 -4.48 -13.64 -12.68
CA ASN A 68 -4.37 -12.57 -11.70
C ASN A 68 -2.94 -12.45 -11.15
N GLY A 69 -2.29 -13.56 -10.79
CA GLY A 69 -0.92 -13.53 -10.25
C GLY A 69 0.12 -12.95 -11.22
N ARG A 70 0.04 -13.34 -12.50
CA ARG A 70 0.93 -12.80 -13.55
C ARG A 70 0.67 -11.31 -13.79
N ASN A 71 -0.60 -10.87 -13.73
CA ASN A 71 -0.95 -9.46 -13.84
C ASN A 71 -0.44 -8.62 -12.66
N GLU A 72 -0.44 -9.16 -11.44
CA GLU A 72 0.09 -8.45 -10.27
C GLU A 72 1.60 -8.27 -10.35
N ILE A 73 2.36 -9.27 -10.80
CA ILE A 73 3.81 -9.14 -10.99
C ILE A 73 4.11 -8.05 -12.04
N VAL A 74 3.39 -8.02 -13.16
CA VAL A 74 3.55 -7.00 -14.19
C VAL A 74 3.24 -5.60 -13.64
N LYS A 75 2.21 -5.44 -12.82
CA LYS A 75 1.89 -4.17 -12.16
C LYS A 75 3.02 -3.74 -11.22
N LYS A 76 3.56 -4.65 -10.41
CA LYS A 76 4.68 -4.39 -9.50
C LYS A 76 5.95 -3.98 -10.25
N VAL A 77 6.29 -4.69 -11.32
CA VAL A 77 7.44 -4.34 -12.17
C VAL A 77 7.24 -2.97 -12.83
N LYS A 78 6.03 -2.68 -13.32
CA LYS A 78 5.71 -1.36 -13.89
C LYS A 78 5.80 -0.24 -12.85
N LEU A 79 5.40 -0.50 -11.61
CA LEU A 79 5.52 0.45 -10.52
C LEU A 79 6.99 0.66 -10.15
N LEU A 80 7.77 -0.41 -10.06
CA LEU A 80 9.20 -0.34 -9.77
C LEU A 80 9.95 0.51 -10.82
N LYS A 81 9.60 0.35 -12.10
CA LYS A 81 10.13 1.15 -13.21
C LYS A 81 9.90 2.65 -13.08
N LYS A 82 8.81 3.05 -12.42
CA LYS A 82 8.49 4.46 -12.19
C LYS A 82 9.17 5.05 -10.97
N LEU A 83 9.55 4.20 -10.00
CA LEU A 83 10.19 4.62 -8.76
C LEU A 83 11.70 4.78 -8.91
N VAL A 84 12.32 3.91 -9.69
CA VAL A 84 13.77 3.88 -9.86
C VAL A 84 14.14 4.83 -11.02
N PRO A 85 15.14 5.71 -10.84
CA PRO A 85 15.59 6.59 -11.92
C PRO A 85 16.05 5.81 -13.15
N ASN A 86 15.85 6.38 -14.34
CA ASN A 86 16.39 5.89 -15.63
C ASN A 86 15.99 4.45 -16.04
N CYS A 87 14.89 3.89 -15.51
CA CYS A 87 14.58 2.47 -15.74
C CYS A 87 13.27 2.16 -16.48
N GLU A 88 12.59 3.18 -17.03
CA GLU A 88 11.32 3.01 -17.75
C GLU A 88 11.44 2.03 -18.94
N SER A 89 12.53 2.11 -19.71
CA SER A 89 12.82 1.25 -20.88
C SER A 89 13.74 0.06 -20.58
N THR A 90 14.14 -0.13 -19.33
CA THR A 90 15.20 -1.07 -18.94
C THR A 90 14.70 -2.52 -18.87
N ARG A 91 15.59 -3.49 -19.18
CA ARG A 91 15.31 -4.93 -19.07
C ARG A 91 15.13 -5.33 -17.60
N MET A 92 14.46 -6.45 -17.36
CA MET A 92 14.09 -6.87 -16.00
C MET A 92 15.30 -7.16 -15.10
N GLU A 93 16.35 -7.81 -15.60
CA GLU A 93 17.56 -8.12 -14.82
C GLU A 93 18.29 -6.84 -14.41
N THR A 94 18.48 -5.93 -15.35
CA THR A 94 19.07 -4.61 -15.10
C THR A 94 18.22 -3.78 -14.16
N LEU A 95 16.89 -3.86 -14.21
CA LEU A 95 15.99 -3.14 -13.31
C LEU A 95 16.28 -3.46 -11.85
N PHE A 96 16.47 -4.73 -11.50
CA PHE A 96 16.74 -5.12 -10.12
C PHE A 96 18.12 -4.67 -9.64
N ARG A 97 19.12 -4.69 -10.53
CA ARG A 97 20.46 -4.18 -10.22
C ARG A 97 20.42 -2.67 -9.94
N GLU A 98 19.86 -1.89 -10.86
CA GLU A 98 19.69 -0.44 -10.69
C GLU A 98 18.85 -0.10 -9.44
N THR A 99 17.85 -0.94 -9.13
CA THR A 99 17.07 -0.81 -7.90
C THR A 99 17.93 -1.00 -6.65
N ALA A 100 18.77 -2.05 -6.62
CA ALA A 100 19.64 -2.33 -5.49
C ALA A 100 20.64 -1.17 -5.27
N ASP A 101 21.25 -0.69 -6.36
CA ASP A 101 22.15 0.45 -6.33
C ASP A 101 21.44 1.72 -5.83
N TYR A 102 20.20 1.95 -6.27
CA TYR A 102 19.41 3.10 -5.83
C TYR A 102 19.00 3.03 -4.35
N ILE A 103 18.68 1.85 -3.83
CA ILE A 103 18.40 1.66 -2.39
C ILE A 103 19.60 2.07 -1.55
N VAL A 104 20.80 1.59 -1.91
CA VAL A 104 22.04 1.92 -1.18
C VAL A 104 22.31 3.42 -1.27
N ALA A 105 22.16 4.03 -2.45
CA ALA A 105 22.35 5.46 -2.63
C ALA A 105 21.40 6.31 -1.76
N LEU A 106 20.13 5.90 -1.65
CA LEU A 106 19.15 6.58 -0.79
C LEU A 106 19.51 6.42 0.69
N GLN A 107 19.90 5.22 1.13
CA GLN A 107 20.33 4.97 2.50
C GLN A 107 21.52 5.83 2.89
N MET A 108 22.54 5.91 2.03
CA MET A 108 23.71 6.77 2.27
C MET A 108 23.32 8.25 2.40
N ARG A 109 22.43 8.74 1.53
CA ARG A 109 21.96 10.14 1.60
C ARG A 109 21.23 10.44 2.90
N VAL A 110 20.32 9.56 3.30
CA VAL A 110 19.58 9.71 4.57
C VAL A 110 20.55 9.68 5.76
N ASN A 111 21.51 8.76 5.76
CA ASN A 111 22.51 8.69 6.83
C ASN A 111 23.32 9.98 6.94
N VAL A 112 23.80 10.53 5.82
CA VAL A 112 24.53 11.81 5.82
C VAL A 112 23.65 12.94 6.34
N MET A 113 22.40 13.04 5.87
CA MET A 113 21.47 14.07 6.34
C MET A 113 21.22 13.96 7.85
N GLN A 114 21.06 12.74 8.37
CA GLN A 114 20.89 12.52 9.80
C GLN A 114 22.15 12.88 10.59
N THR A 115 23.35 12.53 10.10
CA THR A 115 24.61 12.92 10.75
C THR A 115 24.76 14.44 10.80
N VAL A 116 24.41 15.15 9.73
CA VAL A 116 24.45 16.62 9.70
C VAL A 116 23.45 17.20 10.70
N VAL A 117 22.22 16.70 10.74
CA VAL A 117 21.20 17.15 11.71
C VAL A 117 21.69 16.93 13.15
N ASN A 118 22.16 15.73 13.48
CA ASN A 118 22.64 15.42 14.82
C ASN A 118 23.85 16.28 15.22
N ALA A 119 24.73 16.60 14.28
CA ALA A 119 25.89 17.46 14.53
C ALA A 119 25.48 18.92 14.80
N LEU A 120 24.37 19.39 14.21
CA LEU A 120 23.83 20.74 14.43
C LEU A 120 22.98 20.80 15.71
N GLU A 121 22.22 19.75 16.02
CA GLU A 121 21.44 19.67 17.28
C GLU A 121 22.35 19.60 18.51
N GLY A 122 23.52 18.99 18.40
CA GLY A 122 24.52 18.92 19.47
C GLY A 122 25.25 20.24 19.77
N SER A 123 25.02 21.32 19.04
CA SER A 123 25.64 22.64 19.26
C SER A 123 24.76 23.68 19.97
N ASP A 124 23.52 23.33 20.34
CA ASP A 124 22.55 24.25 20.93
C ASP A 124 22.39 24.12 22.48
N GLU A 125 23.18 23.27 23.15
CA GLU A 125 23.09 23.04 24.62
C GLU A 125 24.32 23.54 25.44
N GLU A 126 25.04 24.56 24.97
CA GLU A 126 26.07 25.22 25.79
C GLU A 126 25.83 26.74 25.84
N TYR A 127 24.83 27.18 26.63
CA TYR A 127 24.76 28.52 27.24
C TYR A 127 23.79 28.57 28.43
#